data_AF-A0A4P6HMV6-F1
#
_entry.id   AF-A0A4P6HMV6-F1
#
_cell.length_a   1.000
_cell.length_b   1.000
_cell.length_c   1.000
_cell.angle_alpha   90.00
_cell.angle_beta   90.00
_cell.angle_gamma   90.00
#
_symmetry.space_group_name_H-M   'P 1'
#
loop_
_entity.id
_entity.type
_entity.pdbx_description
1 polymer ?
#
loop_
_entity_poly.entity_id
_entity_poly.type
_entity_poly.pdbx_seq_one_letter_code
_entity_poly.pdbx_strand_id
1 'polypeptide(L)'
;MATPLDRRGSAPAPTHDADARLQNELAGLKGEYERLRDAKVRAEQDLSHLQNQLAELEAKAAAEYGTADPGELTRLLEEKRAANARLVAEYREHVAGVRRELEAVERDFGGNG
;
A
#
# COMPACT_ATOMS: atom_id res chain seq x y z
N MET A 1 79.16 37.20 23.68
CA MET A 1 79.30 35.76 23.38
C MET A 1 78.40 35.02 24.37
N ALA A 2 77.26 34.40 24.08
CA ALA A 2 76.46 34.18 22.89
C ALA A 2 75.01 33.93 23.38
N THR A 3 74.02 34.31 22.57
CA THR A 3 72.69 33.66 22.56
C THR A 3 72.61 32.92 21.22
N PRO A 4 71.98 31.73 21.14
CA PRO A 4 70.57 31.75 20.74
C PRO A 4 69.69 30.73 21.46
N LEU A 5 68.41 31.10 21.49
CA LEU A 5 67.20 30.28 21.59
C LEU A 5 67.38 28.80 21.20
N ASP A 6 66.89 27.89 22.05
CA ASP A 6 66.11 26.77 21.50
C ASP A 6 64.78 26.64 22.23
N ARG A 7 63.81 27.35 21.67
CA ARG A 7 62.38 27.16 21.85
C ARG A 7 62.03 25.86 21.11
N ARG A 8 62.07 24.72 21.79
CA ARG A 8 61.30 23.55 21.35
C ARG A 8 60.37 23.16 22.48
N GLY A 9 59.13 23.63 22.34
CA GLY A 9 58.03 23.04 23.08
C GLY A 9 58.04 21.54 22.84
N SER A 10 58.19 20.77 23.92
CA SER A 10 57.72 19.40 23.91
C SER A 10 56.20 19.51 23.93
N ALA A 11 55.60 19.51 22.74
CA ALA A 11 54.17 19.26 22.62
C ALA A 11 53.89 17.92 23.33
N PRO A 12 52.90 17.83 24.22
CA PRO A 12 52.58 16.56 24.87
C PRO A 12 52.24 15.56 23.78
N ALA A 13 52.95 14.43 23.73
CA ALA A 13 52.72 13.38 22.74
C ALA A 13 51.29 12.83 22.90
N PRO A 14 50.36 13.03 21.94
CA PRO A 14 48.99 12.54 22.08
C PRO A 14 48.87 11.09 21.58
N THR A 15 49.73 10.15 21.97
CA THR A 15 50.20 9.20 20.94
C THR A 15 49.82 7.72 21.08
N HIS A 16 48.83 7.33 21.88
CA HIS A 16 48.29 5.97 21.72
C HIS A 16 46.84 5.82 22.19
N ASP A 17 46.50 6.35 23.36
CA ASP A 17 45.14 6.20 23.91
C ASP A 17 44.12 7.08 23.18
N ALA A 18 44.52 8.27 22.75
CA ALA A 18 43.68 9.15 21.92
C ALA A 18 43.46 8.54 20.53
N ASP A 19 44.52 8.02 19.91
CA ASP A 19 44.46 7.37 18.61
C ASP A 19 43.62 6.07 18.67
N ALA A 20 43.74 5.28 19.73
CA ALA A 20 42.92 4.08 19.94
C ALA A 20 41.43 4.42 20.13
N ARG A 21 41.11 5.51 20.85
CA ARG A 21 39.72 5.98 20.99
C ARG A 21 39.14 6.43 19.65
N LEU A 22 39.91 7.20 18.87
CA LEU A 22 39.52 7.62 17.53
C LEU A 22 39.32 6.43 16.59
N GLN A 23 40.18 5.41 16.66
CA GLN A 23 40.03 4.18 15.88
C GLN A 23 38.75 3.41 16.25
N ASN A 24 38.43 3.31 17.54
CA ASN A 24 37.20 2.66 18.01
C ASN A 24 35.96 3.43 17.59
N GLU A 25 35.98 4.76 17.68
CA GLU A 25 34.89 5.63 17.24
C GLU A 25 34.69 5.52 15.72
N LEU A 26 35.77 5.55 14.93
CA LEU A 26 35.70 5.35 13.49
C LEU A 26 35.15 3.97 13.12
N ALA A 27 35.54 2.92 13.84
CA ALA A 27 34.99 1.58 13.63
C ALA A 27 33.48 1.54 13.95
N GLY A 28 33.04 2.19 15.03
CA GLY A 28 31.63 2.33 15.39
C GLY A 28 30.82 3.04 14.32
N LEU A 29 31.30 4.20 13.85
CA LEU A 29 30.66 4.99 12.80
C LEU A 29 30.58 4.24 11.47
N LYS A 30 31.62 3.47 11.11
CA LYS A 30 31.57 2.60 9.92
C LYS A 30 30.50 1.52 10.05
N GLY A 31 30.41 0.86 11.19
CA GLY A 31 29.37 -0.15 11.44
C GLY A 31 27.95 0.44 11.42
N GLU A 32 27.77 1.65 11.95
CA GLU A 32 26.50 2.38 11.86
C GLU A 32 26.14 2.74 10.42
N TYR A 33 27.11 3.24 9.65
CA TYR A 33 26.93 3.55 8.24
C TYR A 33 26.53 2.33 7.43
N GLU A 34 27.19 1.18 7.63
CA GLU A 34 26.85 -0.07 6.95
C GLU A 34 25.42 -0.51 7.27
N ARG A 35 25.02 -0.49 8.55
CA ARG A 35 23.64 -0.79 8.95
C ARG A 35 22.62 0.15 8.31
N LEU A 36 22.91 1.45 8.27
CA LEU A 36 22.03 2.44 7.68
C LEU A 36 21.91 2.26 6.17
N ARG A 37 23.04 1.95 5.50
CA ARG A 37 23.07 1.64 4.07
C ARG A 37 22.20 0.42 3.76
N ASP A 38 22.33 -0.64 4.54
CA ASP A 38 21.53 -1.86 4.34
C ASP A 38 20.03 -1.60 4.59
N ALA A 39 19.71 -0.81 5.62
CA ALA A 39 18.34 -0.41 5.89
C ALA A 39 17.74 0.43 4.74
N LYS A 40 18.54 1.35 4.17
CA LYS A 40 18.14 2.14 3.00
C LYS A 40 17.86 1.25 1.80
N VAL A 41 18.76 0.32 1.48
CA VAL A 41 18.57 -0.59 0.33
C VAL A 41 17.29 -1.42 0.50
N ARG A 42 17.02 -1.95 1.69
CA ARG A 42 15.76 -2.65 1.98
C ARG A 42 14.54 -1.76 1.77
N ALA A 43 14.56 -0.55 2.31
CA ALA A 43 13.46 0.38 2.15
C ALA A 43 13.21 0.78 0.69
N GLU A 44 14.28 0.94 -0.12
CA GLU A 44 14.17 1.21 -1.55
C GLU A 44 13.57 0.02 -2.32
N GLN A 45 13.92 -1.22 -1.94
CA GLN A 45 13.34 -2.43 -2.50
C GLN A 45 11.86 -2.55 -2.15
N ASP A 46 11.50 -2.32 -0.89
CA ASP A 46 10.11 -2.37 -0.42
C ASP A 46 9.26 -1.29 -1.11
N LEU A 47 9.79 -0.08 -1.25
CA LEU A 47 9.12 1.01 -1.97
C LEU A 47 8.84 0.63 -3.43
N SER A 48 9.84 0.10 -4.13
CA SER A 48 9.68 -0.36 -5.52
C SER A 48 8.64 -1.47 -5.63
N HIS A 49 8.65 -2.43 -4.69
CA HIS A 49 7.67 -3.51 -4.65
C HIS A 49 6.24 -2.98 -4.46
N LEU A 50 6.03 -2.10 -3.49
CA LEU A 50 4.72 -1.49 -3.21
C LEU A 50 4.21 -0.64 -4.37
N GLN A 51 5.09 0.12 -5.03
CA GLN A 51 4.74 0.90 -6.22
C GLN A 51 4.26 0.01 -7.36
N ASN A 52 4.93 -1.12 -7.60
CA ASN A 52 4.52 -2.08 -8.62
C ASN A 52 3.16 -2.73 -8.29
N GLN A 53 2.93 -3.10 -7.02
CA GLN A 53 1.64 -3.64 -6.58
C GLN A 53 0.51 -2.62 -6.74
N LEU A 54 0.76 -1.36 -6.39
CA LEU A 54 -0.22 -0.29 -6.57
C LEU A 54 -0.57 -0.11 -8.05
N ALA A 55 0.43 -0.02 -8.93
CA ALA A 55 0.20 0.12 -10.36
C ALA A 55 -0.58 -1.06 -10.95
N GLU A 56 -0.33 -2.29 -10.48
CA GLU A 56 -1.07 -3.48 -10.91
C GLU A 56 -2.55 -3.41 -10.46
N LEU A 57 -2.79 -2.99 -9.22
CA LEU A 57 -4.15 -2.82 -8.68
C LEU A 57 -4.92 -1.72 -9.43
N GLU A 58 -4.28 -0.59 -9.69
CA GLU A 58 -4.87 0.51 -10.47
C GLU A 58 -5.19 0.07 -11.90
N ALA A 59 -4.28 -0.66 -12.56
CA ALA A 59 -4.53 -1.20 -13.90
C ALA A 59 -5.71 -2.19 -13.93
N LYS A 60 -5.81 -3.08 -12.92
CA LYS A 60 -6.94 -3.98 -12.77
C LYS A 60 -8.25 -3.22 -12.57
N ALA A 61 -8.25 -2.23 -11.68
CA ALA A 61 -9.43 -1.41 -11.43
C ALA A 61 -9.88 -0.65 -12.69
N ALA A 62 -8.94 -0.03 -13.40
CA ALA A 62 -9.21 0.65 -14.66
C ALA A 62 -9.73 -0.31 -15.74
N ALA A 63 -9.21 -1.53 -15.84
CA ALA A 63 -9.67 -2.52 -16.82
C ALA A 63 -11.06 -3.07 -16.51
N GLU A 64 -11.38 -3.34 -15.24
CA GLU A 64 -12.65 -3.95 -14.83
C GLU A 64 -13.78 -2.91 -14.68
N TYR A 65 -13.46 -1.74 -14.13
CA TYR A 65 -14.44 -0.75 -13.71
C TYR A 65 -14.32 0.58 -14.47
N GLY A 66 -13.31 0.73 -15.33
CA GLY A 66 -13.05 1.96 -16.09
C GLY A 66 -12.29 3.03 -15.31
N THR A 67 -12.05 2.83 -14.01
CA THR A 67 -11.40 3.79 -13.12
C THR A 67 -10.67 3.08 -11.99
N ALA A 68 -9.58 3.69 -11.52
CA ALA A 68 -8.86 3.29 -10.31
C ALA A 68 -9.15 4.19 -9.11
N ASP A 69 -9.94 5.25 -9.30
CA ASP A 69 -10.27 6.18 -8.22
C ASP A 69 -11.22 5.50 -7.21
N PRO A 70 -10.84 5.37 -5.93
CA PRO A 70 -11.68 4.73 -4.93
C PRO A 70 -13.06 5.39 -4.74
N GLY A 71 -13.14 6.71 -4.95
CA GLY A 71 -14.39 7.46 -4.86
C GLY A 71 -15.34 7.11 -6.01
N GLU A 72 -14.83 7.06 -7.24
CA GLU A 72 -15.60 6.64 -8.41
C GLU A 72 -16.01 5.17 -8.34
N LEU A 73 -15.13 4.27 -7.88
CA LEU A 73 -15.46 2.86 -7.65
C LEU A 73 -16.61 2.71 -6.64
N THR A 74 -16.61 3.52 -5.57
CA THR A 74 -17.67 3.52 -4.57
C THR A 74 -19.00 3.98 -5.18
N ARG A 75 -18.99 5.04 -5.99
CA ARG A 75 -20.18 5.51 -6.70
C ARG A 75 -20.72 4.47 -7.66
N LEU A 76 -19.85 3.84 -8.45
CA LEU A 76 -20.23 2.76 -9.37
C LEU A 76 -20.88 1.59 -8.60
N LEU A 77 -20.35 1.21 -7.44
CA LEU A 77 -20.92 0.17 -6.61
C LEU A 77 -22.34 0.53 -6.12
N GLU A 78 -22.55 1.76 -5.67
CA GLU A 78 -23.86 2.24 -5.22
C GLU A 78 -24.89 2.26 -6.36
N GLU A 79 -24.48 2.74 -7.54
CA GLU A 79 -25.31 2.72 -8.75
C GLU A 79 -25.72 1.31 -9.14
N LYS A 80 -24.77 0.37 -9.15
CA LYS A 80 -25.04 -1.05 -9.46
C LYS A 80 -25.99 -1.67 -8.43
N ARG A 81 -25.83 -1.35 -7.14
CA ARG A 81 -26.75 -1.81 -6.08
C ARG A 81 -28.16 -1.26 -6.29
N ALA A 82 -28.30 0.01 -6.62
CA ALA A 82 -29.60 0.62 -6.90
C ALA A 82 -30.27 0.00 -8.14
N ALA A 83 -29.50 -0.21 -9.22
CA ALA A 83 -29.99 -0.87 -10.42
C ALA A 83 -30.45 -2.31 -10.13
N ASN A 84 -29.66 -3.07 -9.37
CA ASN A 84 -30.03 -4.43 -8.96
C ASN A 84 -31.30 -4.44 -8.10
N ALA A 85 -31.46 -3.49 -7.19
CA ALA A 85 -32.66 -3.39 -6.36
C ALA A 85 -33.92 -3.15 -7.21
N ARG A 86 -33.81 -2.28 -8.24
CA ARG A 86 -34.90 -2.05 -9.20
C ARG A 86 -35.21 -3.31 -10.00
N LEU A 87 -34.19 -3.95 -10.56
CA LEU A 87 -34.34 -5.19 -11.32
C LEU A 87 -35.00 -6.28 -10.49
N VAL A 88 -34.60 -6.45 -9.23
CA VAL A 88 -35.21 -7.42 -8.31
C VAL A 88 -36.68 -7.09 -8.04
N ALA A 89 -37.04 -5.81 -7.90
CA ALA A 89 -38.43 -5.41 -7.72
C ALA A 89 -39.28 -5.76 -8.95
N GLU A 90 -38.79 -5.45 -10.16
CA GLU A 90 -39.45 -5.80 -11.42
C GLU A 90 -39.63 -7.31 -11.56
N TYR A 91 -38.60 -8.10 -11.27
CA TYR A 91 -38.70 -9.56 -11.28
C TYR A 91 -39.75 -10.08 -10.28
N ARG A 92 -39.82 -9.50 -9.08
CA ARG A 92 -40.84 -9.88 -8.08
C ARG A 92 -42.25 -9.62 -8.57
N GLU A 93 -42.49 -8.46 -9.19
CA GLU A 93 -43.79 -8.14 -9.78
C GLU A 93 -44.15 -9.09 -10.92
N HIS A 94 -43.19 -9.39 -11.79
CA HIS A 94 -43.41 -10.32 -12.90
C HIS A 94 -43.77 -11.72 -12.39
N VAL A 95 -43.02 -12.26 -11.42
CA VAL A 95 -43.33 -13.55 -10.80
C VAL A 95 -44.70 -13.55 -10.13
N ALA A 96 -45.08 -12.45 -9.46
CA ALA A 96 -46.41 -12.32 -8.88
C ALA A 96 -47.52 -12.27 -9.94
N GLY A 97 -47.26 -11.66 -11.10
CA GLY A 97 -48.14 -11.68 -12.27
C GLY A 97 -48.37 -13.11 -12.78
N VAL A 98 -47.28 -13.82 -13.08
CA VAL A 98 -47.32 -15.21 -13.58
C VAL A 98 -48.05 -16.14 -12.60
N ARG A 99 -47.83 -15.98 -11.29
CA ARG A 99 -48.55 -16.75 -10.27
C ARG A 99 -50.06 -16.52 -10.32
N ARG A 100 -50.50 -15.26 -10.42
CA ARG A 100 -51.92 -14.92 -10.50
C ARG A 100 -52.57 -15.46 -11.77
N GLU A 101 -51.86 -15.40 -12.90
CA GLU A 101 -52.31 -15.98 -14.16
C GLU A 101 -52.45 -17.50 -14.06
N LEU A 102 -51.47 -18.17 -13.47
CA LEU A 102 -51.52 -19.62 -13.24
C LEU A 102 -52.70 -20.00 -12.32
N GLU A 103 -52.88 -19.29 -11.21
CA GLU A 103 -54.03 -19.50 -10.30
C GLU A 103 -55.38 -19.25 -10.97
N ALA A 104 -55.47 -18.34 -11.95
CA ALA A 104 -56.69 -18.12 -12.72
C ALA A 104 -56.97 -19.32 -13.64
N VAL A 105 -55.96 -19.77 -14.39
CA VAL A 105 -56.05 -20.95 -15.26
C VAL A 105 -56.41 -22.20 -14.43
N GLU A 106 -55.76 -22.43 -13.29
CA GLU A 106 -56.06 -23.58 -12.43
C GLU A 106 -57.49 -23.55 -11.88
N ARG A 107 -58.06 -22.38 -11.59
CA ARG A 107 -59.47 -22.26 -11.19
C ARG A 107 -60.42 -22.56 -12.35
N ASP A 108 -60.12 -22.03 -13.54
CA ASP A 108 -60.95 -22.23 -14.73
C ASP A 108 -60.98 -23.70 -15.18
N PHE A 109 -59.87 -24.44 -15.00
CA PHE A 109 -59.77 -25.86 -15.36
C PHE A 109 -60.06 -26.83 -14.20
N GLY A 110 -59.81 -26.44 -12.95
CA GLY A 110 -59.99 -27.28 -11.76
C GLY A 110 -61.38 -27.19 -11.10
N GLY A 111 -62.17 -26.16 -11.40
CA GLY A 111 -63.57 -26.01 -10.95
C GLY A 111 -64.61 -26.73 -11.82
N ASN A 112 -64.17 -27.42 -12.87
CA ASN A 112 -65.04 -28.06 -13.87
C ASN A 112 -64.97 -29.61 -13.81
N GLY A 113 -64.65 -30.16 -12.63
CA GLY A 113 -64.62 -31.61 -12.33
C GLY A 113 -65.51 -31.97 -11.16
#